data_AF-A0A948RRW6-F1
#
_entry.id   AF-A0A948RRW6-F1
#
_cell.length_a   1.000
_cell.length_b   1.000
_cell.length_c   1.000
_cell.angle_alpha   90.00
_cell.angle_beta   90.00
_cell.angle_gamma   90.00
#
_symmetry.space_group_name_H-M   'P 1'
#
loop_
_entity.id
_entity.type
_entity.pdbx_description
1 polymer ?
#
loop_
_entity_poly.entity_id
_entity_poly.type
_entity_poly.pdbx_seq_one_letter_code
_entity_poly.pdbx_strand_id
1 'polypeptide(L)'
;MRSYRPTLIALLIIGLMVTLPLTAEAGRHPHERTGFSIGFNLGAGNSEMELSLGGLDLTGDRETGGAGNFRLGYAIEQNFLIGLEVSVWTKTYDVEGSLADLTVSYGIAGPSVTWFPGNSGFFLRAAVGSGQVDLELSESNLTTTAQESGFGGLAALGYEWRLTQKFALGAQLDLGYIKISDVVFGRDDVGDVTVNFANITAALNWYW
;
A
#
# COMPACT_ATOMS: atom_id res chain seq x y z
N MET A 1 16.15 -13.14 24.52
CA MET A 1 17.05 -13.28 23.35
C MET A 1 16.23 -12.96 22.09
N ARG A 2 16.39 -11.75 21.53
CA ARG A 2 15.64 -11.29 20.35
C ARG A 2 16.16 -12.03 19.11
N SER A 3 15.28 -12.76 18.43
CA SER A 3 15.60 -13.51 17.22
C SER A 3 15.71 -12.56 16.02
N TYR A 4 16.93 -12.25 15.59
CA TYR A 4 17.24 -11.44 14.39
C TYR A 4 17.01 -12.20 13.06
N ARG A 5 16.21 -13.27 13.08
CA ARG A 5 16.05 -14.19 11.95
C ARG A 5 15.15 -13.71 10.80
N PRO A 6 14.13 -12.84 10.98
CA PRO A 6 13.30 -12.44 9.84
C PRO A 6 13.95 -11.38 8.94
N THR A 7 14.85 -10.55 9.49
CA THR A 7 15.48 -9.43 8.75
C THR A 7 16.50 -9.91 7.70
N LEU A 8 17.21 -11.01 7.98
CA LEU A 8 18.17 -11.62 7.05
C LEU A 8 17.48 -12.33 5.87
N ILE A 9 16.28 -12.86 6.06
CA ILE A 9 15.52 -13.55 5.00
C ILE A 9 14.90 -12.52 4.04
N ALA A 10 14.40 -11.39 4.55
CA ALA A 10 13.91 -10.29 3.73
C ALA A 10 15.01 -9.69 2.84
N LEU A 11 16.22 -9.49 3.37
CA LEU A 11 17.39 -9.03 2.62
C LEU A 11 17.84 -10.03 1.54
N LEU A 12 17.69 -11.33 1.79
CA LEU A 12 18.02 -12.39 0.83
C LEU A 12 17.04 -12.42 -0.35
N ILE A 13 15.75 -12.17 -0.11
CA ILE A 13 14.72 -12.10 -1.17
C ILE A 13 14.89 -10.84 -2.02
N ILE A 14 15.21 -9.70 -1.41
CA ILE A 14 15.54 -8.46 -2.13
C ILE A 14 16.82 -8.64 -2.97
N GLY A 15 17.83 -9.33 -2.43
CA GLY A 15 19.07 -9.64 -3.16
C GLY A 15 18.87 -10.57 -4.36
N LEU A 16 17.98 -11.56 -4.25
CA LEU A 16 17.73 -12.54 -5.32
C LEU A 16 16.94 -11.93 -6.50
N MET A 17 16.12 -10.89 -6.26
CA MET A 17 15.42 -10.14 -7.30
C MET A 17 16.35 -9.25 -8.14
N VAL A 18 17.53 -8.87 -7.63
CA VAL A 18 18.50 -8.01 -8.33
C VAL A 18 19.36 -8.79 -9.33
N THR A 19 19.45 -10.11 -9.22
CA THR A 19 20.38 -10.92 -10.04
C THR A 19 19.76 -11.69 -11.20
N LEU A 20 18.45 -11.58 -11.43
CA LEU A 20 17.87 -12.11 -12.66
C LEU A 20 18.12 -11.09 -13.77
N PRO A 21 18.92 -11.40 -14.80
CA PRO A 21 18.83 -10.69 -16.07
C PRO A 21 17.46 -11.03 -16.64
N LEU A 22 16.43 -10.31 -16.21
CA LEU A 22 15.23 -10.14 -17.00
C LEU A 22 15.68 -9.36 -18.23
N THR A 23 16.16 -10.06 -19.25
CA THR A 23 15.92 -9.65 -20.63
C THR A 23 14.40 -9.73 -20.83
N ALA A 24 13.68 -8.86 -20.12
CA ALA A 24 12.30 -8.57 -20.38
C ALA A 24 12.29 -8.09 -21.82
N GLU A 25 11.40 -8.67 -22.61
CA GLU A 25 11.12 -8.34 -23.99
C GLU A 25 10.49 -6.93 -24.11
N ALA A 26 11.03 -5.94 -23.40
CA ALA A 26 10.68 -4.52 -23.41
C ALA A 26 10.95 -3.84 -24.77
N GLY A 27 11.36 -4.62 -25.79
CA GLY A 27 11.74 -4.15 -27.11
C GLY A 27 10.62 -4.08 -28.15
N ARG A 28 9.39 -4.56 -27.88
CA ARG A 28 8.30 -4.46 -28.89
C ARG A 28 7.55 -3.14 -28.86
N HIS A 29 7.50 -2.47 -27.71
CA HIS A 29 6.85 -1.17 -27.55
C HIS A 29 7.70 -0.27 -26.65
N PRO A 30 8.28 0.83 -27.18
CA PRO A 30 8.99 1.82 -26.36
C PRO A 30 8.09 2.34 -25.23
N HIS A 31 8.68 2.63 -24.07
CA HIS A 31 7.98 3.27 -22.95
C HIS A 31 7.74 4.75 -23.25
N GLU A 32 6.77 5.04 -24.12
CA GLU A 32 6.23 6.39 -24.26
C GLU A 32 5.24 6.62 -23.11
N ARG A 33 5.70 7.33 -22.08
CA ARG A 33 4.88 7.83 -20.97
C ARG A 33 4.61 9.29 -21.24
N THR A 34 3.51 9.56 -21.91
CA THR A 34 3.00 10.91 -22.14
C THR A 34 1.54 10.94 -21.73
N GLY A 35 1.06 12.10 -21.28
CA GLY A 35 -0.36 12.28 -21.03
C GLY A 35 -0.85 11.59 -19.76
N PHE A 36 -2.12 11.20 -19.77
CA PHE A 36 -2.79 10.65 -18.59
C PHE A 36 -2.38 9.20 -18.33
N SER A 37 -2.47 8.79 -17.07
CA SER A 37 -2.29 7.40 -16.66
C SER A 37 -3.31 7.00 -15.62
N ILE A 38 -3.76 5.75 -15.68
CA ILE A 38 -4.61 5.13 -14.66
C ILE A 38 -4.00 3.79 -14.29
N GLY A 39 -3.93 3.49 -13.00
CA GLY A 39 -3.38 2.25 -12.47
C GLY A 39 -4.33 1.60 -11.48
N PHE A 40 -4.44 0.28 -11.55
CA PHE A 40 -5.14 -0.55 -10.58
C PHE A 40 -4.22 -1.68 -10.16
N ASN A 41 -4.09 -1.89 -8.85
CA ASN A 41 -3.37 -3.04 -8.33
C ASN A 41 -4.24 -3.82 -7.36
N LEU A 42 -4.03 -5.13 -7.33
CA LEU A 42 -4.65 -6.05 -6.40
C LEU A 42 -3.62 -7.07 -5.94
N GLY A 43 -3.68 -7.47 -4.67
CA GLY A 43 -2.79 -8.48 -4.12
C GLY A 43 -3.04 -8.69 -2.64
N ALA A 44 -1.97 -8.97 -1.92
CA ALA A 44 -2.00 -9.26 -0.50
C ALA A 44 -0.89 -8.49 0.20
N GLY A 45 -1.07 -8.25 1.50
CA GLY A 45 -0.08 -7.57 2.30
C GLY A 45 -0.15 -7.98 3.75
N ASN A 46 0.83 -7.51 4.51
CA ASN A 46 0.88 -7.66 5.94
C ASN A 46 0.86 -6.29 6.62
N SER A 47 0.29 -6.23 7.82
CA SER A 47 0.39 -5.03 8.65
C SER A 47 0.56 -5.30 10.11
N GLU A 48 1.00 -4.25 10.77
CA GLU A 48 1.26 -4.17 12.19
C GLU A 48 0.66 -2.85 12.68
N MET A 49 -0.11 -2.91 13.76
CA MET A 49 -0.68 -1.74 14.41
C MET A 49 0.00 -1.55 15.77
N GLU A 50 0.40 -0.33 16.06
CA GLU A 50 1.03 0.08 17.30
C GLU A 50 0.15 1.15 17.96
N LEU A 51 -0.09 1.00 19.26
CA LEU A 51 -0.84 1.93 20.10
C LEU A 51 0.09 2.43 21.22
N SER A 52 0.28 3.74 21.31
CA SER A 52 1.08 4.38 22.36
C SER A 52 0.16 5.19 23.27
N LEU A 53 0.04 4.76 24.54
CA LEU A 53 -0.81 5.38 25.56
C LEU A 53 0.06 5.92 26.70
N GLY A 54 0.35 7.23 26.73
CA GLY A 54 0.99 7.88 27.88
C GLY A 54 2.29 7.23 28.39
N GLY A 55 3.09 6.62 27.50
CA GLY A 55 4.32 5.91 27.82
C GLY A 55 4.22 4.38 27.88
N LEU A 56 3.04 3.81 27.60
CA LEU A 56 2.85 2.39 27.32
C LEU A 56 2.73 2.16 25.81
N ASP A 57 3.67 1.44 25.23
CA ASP A 57 3.61 1.04 23.82
C ASP A 57 3.13 -0.41 23.71
N LEU A 58 1.99 -0.59 23.02
CA LEU A 58 1.41 -1.89 22.69
C LEU A 58 1.54 -2.11 21.19
N THR A 59 2.29 -3.14 20.79
CA THR A 59 2.39 -3.57 19.40
C THR A 59 1.49 -4.78 19.19
N GLY A 60 0.54 -4.68 18.27
CA GLY A 60 -0.26 -5.80 17.82
C GLY A 60 0.55 -6.77 16.95
N ASP A 61 0.06 -8.00 16.82
CA ASP A 61 0.69 -8.98 15.93
C ASP A 61 0.57 -8.60 14.45
N ARG A 62 1.48 -9.16 13.64
CA ARG A 62 1.44 -8.96 12.19
C ARG A 62 0.38 -9.80 11.54
N GLU A 63 -0.53 -9.13 10.86
CA GLU A 63 -1.70 -9.74 10.22
C GLU A 63 -1.60 -9.67 8.70
N THR A 64 -2.00 -10.73 8.02
CA THR A 64 -2.07 -10.78 6.55
C THR A 64 -3.49 -10.56 6.05
N GLY A 65 -3.66 -9.79 4.98
CA GLY A 65 -4.96 -9.45 4.40
C GLY A 65 -4.88 -9.08 2.93
N GLY A 66 -6.03 -8.70 2.37
CA GLY A 66 -6.15 -8.26 0.99
C GLY A 66 -5.62 -6.83 0.83
N ALA A 67 -4.91 -6.56 -0.26
CA ALA A 67 -4.36 -5.25 -0.55
C ALA A 67 -4.74 -4.80 -1.96
N GLY A 68 -4.96 -3.50 -2.11
CA GLY A 68 -5.29 -2.89 -3.38
C GLY A 68 -4.75 -1.47 -3.49
N ASN A 69 -4.62 -1.00 -4.72
CA ASN A 69 -4.17 0.34 -5.00
C ASN A 69 -4.84 0.88 -6.26
N PHE A 70 -5.22 2.15 -6.22
CA PHE A 70 -5.74 2.88 -7.36
C PHE A 70 -4.91 4.14 -7.57
N ARG A 71 -4.62 4.44 -8.84
CA ARG A 71 -3.78 5.57 -9.24
C ARG A 71 -4.39 6.29 -10.42
N LEU A 72 -4.33 7.62 -10.33
CA LEU A 72 -4.64 8.52 -11.43
C LEU A 72 -3.49 9.51 -11.54
N GLY A 73 -2.88 9.64 -12.71
CA GLY A 73 -1.71 10.47 -12.89
C GLY A 73 -1.59 11.10 -14.26
N TYR A 74 -0.59 11.93 -14.40
CA TYR A 74 -0.20 12.60 -15.62
C TYR A 74 1.33 12.58 -15.74
N ALA A 75 1.83 12.16 -16.91
CA ALA A 75 3.25 12.16 -17.23
C ALA A 75 3.70 13.57 -17.64
N ILE A 76 4.53 14.18 -16.80
CA ILE A 76 5.17 15.47 -17.09
C ILE A 76 6.35 15.25 -18.05
N GLU A 77 7.06 14.14 -17.85
CA GLU A 77 8.18 13.70 -18.68
C GLU A 77 8.10 12.18 -18.89
N GLN A 78 8.90 11.63 -19.82
CA GLN A 78 8.97 10.18 -20.07
C GLN A 78 9.33 9.36 -18.82
N ASN A 79 9.95 10.02 -17.83
CA ASN A 79 10.51 9.39 -16.65
C ASN A 79 9.77 9.80 -15.37
N PHE A 80 8.81 10.72 -15.44
CA PHE A 80 8.13 11.28 -14.27
C PHE A 80 6.62 11.37 -14.47
N LEU A 81 5.89 10.77 -13.54
CA LEU A 81 4.45 10.96 -13.38
C LEU A 81 4.15 11.61 -12.03
N ILE A 82 3.21 12.55 -12.05
CA ILE A 82 2.56 13.06 -10.85
C ILE A 82 1.11 12.59 -10.83
N GLY A 83 0.52 12.43 -9.66
CA GLY A 83 -0.84 11.95 -9.59
C GLY A 83 -1.44 11.96 -8.20
N LEU A 84 -2.55 11.25 -8.10
CA LEU A 84 -3.21 10.86 -6.87
C LEU A 84 -3.12 9.34 -6.74
N GLU A 85 -2.93 8.90 -5.51
CA GLU A 85 -2.84 7.49 -5.17
C GLU A 85 -3.72 7.20 -3.96
N VAL A 86 -4.44 6.08 -4.06
CA VAL A 86 -5.23 5.50 -2.98
C VAL A 86 -4.75 4.07 -2.80
N SER A 87 -4.11 3.76 -1.67
CA SER A 87 -3.73 2.41 -1.30
C SER A 87 -4.59 1.95 -0.13
N VAL A 88 -5.08 0.72 -0.18
CA VAL A 88 -5.95 0.15 0.85
C VAL A 88 -5.47 -1.26 1.19
N TRP A 89 -5.54 -1.61 2.46
CA TRP A 89 -5.50 -2.98 2.91
C TRP A 89 -6.74 -3.27 3.72
N THR A 90 -7.22 -4.51 3.66
CA THR A 90 -8.41 -4.94 4.37
C THR A 90 -8.31 -6.39 4.82
N LYS A 91 -8.92 -6.69 5.97
CA LYS A 91 -9.09 -8.04 6.48
C LYS A 91 -10.39 -8.15 7.25
N THR A 92 -11.12 -9.23 6.99
CA THR A 92 -12.32 -9.60 7.73
C THR A 92 -11.99 -10.71 8.73
N TYR A 93 -12.49 -10.56 9.95
CA TYR A 93 -12.39 -11.53 11.04
C TYR A 93 -13.79 -12.02 11.39
N ASP A 94 -13.93 -13.34 11.49
CA ASP A 94 -15.15 -13.97 11.98
C ASP A 94 -15.13 -13.92 13.52
N VAL A 95 -16.17 -13.36 14.13
CA VAL A 95 -16.25 -13.28 15.60
C VAL A 95 -16.76 -14.62 16.14
N GLU A 96 -15.89 -15.38 16.81
CA GLU A 96 -16.23 -16.70 17.35
C GLU A 96 -17.42 -16.61 18.33
N GLY A 97 -18.51 -17.31 18.00
CA GLY A 97 -19.73 -17.32 18.80
C GLY A 97 -20.73 -16.20 18.49
N SER A 98 -20.49 -15.38 17.47
CA SER A 98 -21.43 -14.37 16.96
C SER A 98 -21.75 -14.60 15.48
N LEU A 99 -22.84 -13.99 14.99
CA LEU A 99 -23.16 -13.86 13.56
C LEU A 99 -22.58 -12.57 12.97
N ALA A 100 -21.60 -11.96 13.65
CA ALA A 100 -21.03 -10.68 13.30
C ALA A 100 -19.63 -10.85 12.68
N ASP A 101 -19.40 -10.10 11.61
CA ASP A 101 -18.11 -10.01 10.93
C ASP A 101 -17.46 -8.67 11.26
N LEU A 102 -16.18 -8.70 11.65
CA LEU A 102 -15.38 -7.48 11.87
C LEU A 102 -14.44 -7.29 10.69
N THR A 103 -14.67 -6.26 9.88
CA THR A 103 -13.76 -5.86 8.81
C THR A 103 -12.90 -4.69 9.26
N VAL A 104 -11.59 -4.90 9.25
CA VAL A 104 -10.59 -3.88 9.52
C VAL A 104 -9.98 -3.47 8.20
N SER A 105 -10.07 -2.18 7.87
CA SER A 105 -9.43 -1.61 6.70
C SER A 105 -8.59 -0.41 7.08
N TYR A 106 -7.54 -0.16 6.34
CA TYR A 106 -6.83 1.12 6.43
C TYR A 106 -6.25 1.46 5.08
N GLY A 107 -6.04 2.74 4.84
CA GLY A 107 -5.58 3.22 3.56
C GLY A 107 -4.91 4.57 3.61
N ILE A 108 -4.18 4.88 2.53
CA ILE A 108 -3.51 6.15 2.32
C ILE A 108 -4.06 6.74 1.03
N ALA A 109 -4.55 7.97 1.09
CA ALA A 109 -5.01 8.73 -0.06
C ALA A 109 -4.27 10.07 -0.15
N GLY A 110 -3.64 10.36 -1.29
CA GLY A 110 -2.93 11.62 -1.46
C GLY A 110 -2.18 11.79 -2.78
N PRO A 111 -1.51 12.95 -2.97
CA PRO A 111 -0.63 13.16 -4.10
C PRO A 111 0.54 12.17 -4.12
N SER A 112 0.91 11.76 -5.33
CA SER A 112 2.01 10.84 -5.59
C SER A 112 2.93 11.32 -6.71
N VAL A 113 4.19 10.89 -6.63
CA VAL A 113 5.22 11.06 -7.65
C VAL A 113 5.78 9.69 -7.98
N THR A 114 5.84 9.37 -9.27
CA THR A 114 6.47 8.16 -9.78
C THR A 114 7.64 8.53 -10.67
N TRP A 115 8.79 7.91 -10.44
CA TRP A 115 10.00 8.04 -11.22
C TRP A 115 10.38 6.71 -11.89
N PHE A 116 10.71 6.76 -13.18
CA PHE A 116 11.13 5.62 -14.00
C PHE A 116 12.58 5.79 -14.44
N PRO A 117 13.57 5.21 -13.73
CA PRO A 117 14.96 5.36 -14.10
C PRO A 117 15.28 4.61 -15.41
N GLY A 118 16.03 5.28 -16.28
CA GLY A 118 16.63 4.71 -17.48
C GLY A 118 15.63 4.29 -18.57
N ASN A 119 14.42 4.87 -18.62
CA ASN A 119 13.35 4.49 -19.55
C ASN A 119 13.00 2.98 -19.53
N SER A 120 13.32 2.30 -18.43
CA SER A 120 12.98 0.89 -18.21
C SER A 120 11.54 0.74 -17.69
N GLY A 121 11.10 -0.51 -17.49
CA GLY A 121 9.85 -0.80 -16.80
C GLY A 121 9.91 -0.57 -15.28
N PHE A 122 11.10 -0.44 -14.70
CA PHE A 122 11.27 -0.25 -13.27
C PHE A 122 10.80 1.14 -12.85
N PHE A 123 10.18 1.23 -11.67
CA PHE A 123 9.75 2.48 -11.08
C PHE A 123 9.98 2.55 -9.57
N LEU A 124 10.15 3.77 -9.10
CA LEU A 124 10.02 4.17 -7.70
C LEU A 124 8.86 5.14 -7.57
N ARG A 125 8.11 5.07 -6.48
CA ARG A 125 7.00 5.96 -6.21
C ARG A 125 6.99 6.36 -4.75
N ALA A 126 6.53 7.57 -4.49
CA ALA A 126 6.18 8.02 -3.16
C ALA A 126 4.82 8.73 -3.21
N ALA A 127 4.03 8.55 -2.16
CA ALA A 127 2.80 9.28 -1.94
C ALA A 127 2.71 9.74 -0.48
N VAL A 128 2.08 10.88 -0.24
CA VAL A 128 1.81 11.39 1.10
C VAL A 128 0.41 11.97 1.13
N GLY A 129 -0.29 11.88 2.25
CA GLY A 129 -1.64 12.41 2.34
C GLY A 129 -2.35 12.00 3.62
N SER A 130 -3.65 11.72 3.49
CA SER A 130 -4.48 11.26 4.60
C SER A 130 -4.36 9.76 4.74
N GLY A 131 -3.97 9.29 5.92
CA GLY A 131 -4.10 7.91 6.34
C GLY A 131 -5.43 7.71 7.06
N GLN A 132 -6.14 6.64 6.79
CA GLN A 132 -7.44 6.32 7.39
C GLN A 132 -7.40 4.90 7.95
N VAL A 133 -8.06 4.69 9.08
CA VAL A 133 -8.31 3.39 9.68
C VAL A 133 -9.81 3.27 9.90
N ASP A 134 -10.39 2.24 9.31
CA ASP A 134 -11.82 1.95 9.31
C ASP A 134 -12.05 0.60 9.99
N LEU A 135 -12.94 0.60 10.99
CA LEU A 135 -13.44 -0.60 11.66
C LEU A 135 -14.91 -0.72 11.35
N GLU A 136 -15.28 -1.78 10.64
CA GLU A 136 -16.66 -2.08 10.29
C GLU A 136 -17.11 -3.34 11.01
N LEU A 137 -18.12 -3.21 11.87
CA LEU A 137 -18.81 -4.34 12.49
C LEU A 137 -20.14 -4.55 11.76
N SER A 138 -20.32 -5.72 11.17
CA SER A 138 -21.54 -6.08 10.45
C SER A 138 -22.26 -7.22 11.19
N GLU A 139 -23.47 -6.98 11.69
CA GLU A 139 -24.31 -8.00 12.31
C GLU A 139 -25.68 -8.06 11.60
N SER A 140 -25.90 -9.13 10.83
CA SER A 140 -27.13 -9.40 10.06
C SER A 140 -27.57 -8.26 9.11
N ASN A 141 -28.21 -7.20 9.64
CA ASN A 141 -28.74 -6.05 8.89
C ASN A 141 -28.23 -4.69 9.40
N LEU A 142 -27.33 -4.68 10.39
CA LEU A 142 -26.77 -3.46 10.96
C LEU A 142 -25.25 -3.44 10.74
N THR A 143 -24.79 -2.41 10.03
CA THR A 143 -23.36 -2.12 9.85
C THR A 143 -23.03 -0.87 10.64
N THR A 144 -22.10 -0.98 11.58
CA THR A 144 -21.56 0.16 12.33
C THR A 144 -20.11 0.36 11.92
N THR A 145 -19.79 1.56 11.44
CA THR A 145 -18.44 1.93 11.02
C THR A 145 -17.87 2.95 12.00
N ALA A 146 -16.67 2.70 12.51
CA ALA A 146 -15.84 3.66 13.20
C ALA A 146 -14.65 4.00 12.31
N GLN A 147 -14.43 5.29 12.07
CA GLN A 147 -13.40 5.78 11.16
C GLN A 147 -12.55 6.82 11.88
N GLU A 148 -11.24 6.65 11.81
CA GLU A 148 -10.26 7.62 12.29
C GLU A 148 -9.28 7.97 11.16
N SER A 149 -8.79 9.20 11.17
CA SER A 149 -7.90 9.69 10.11
C SER A 149 -6.72 10.48 10.65
N GLY A 150 -5.60 10.40 9.96
CA GLY A 150 -4.37 11.08 10.30
C GLY A 150 -3.47 11.26 9.09
N PHE A 151 -2.17 11.35 9.34
CA PHE A 151 -1.17 11.47 8.30
C PHE A 151 -0.80 10.09 7.74
N GLY A 152 -0.65 9.98 6.42
CA GLY A 152 -0.22 8.77 5.74
C GLY A 152 0.93 9.04 4.77
N GLY A 153 1.89 8.12 4.71
CA GLY A 153 2.98 8.11 3.75
C GLY A 153 3.17 6.72 3.14
N LEU A 154 3.45 6.68 1.84
CA LEU A 154 3.64 5.47 1.06
C LEU A 154 4.93 5.59 0.24
N ALA A 155 5.74 4.55 0.23
CA ALA A 155 6.81 4.36 -0.74
C ALA A 155 6.56 3.05 -1.49
N ALA A 156 6.71 3.07 -2.81
CA ALA A 156 6.54 1.88 -3.62
C ALA A 156 7.66 1.72 -4.63
N LEU A 157 7.92 0.48 -5.00
CA LEU A 157 8.81 0.13 -6.09
C LEU A 157 8.21 -1.02 -6.88
N GLY A 158 8.52 -1.09 -8.16
CA GLY A 158 7.98 -2.15 -8.98
C GLY A 158 8.54 -2.17 -10.38
N TYR A 159 8.00 -3.07 -11.18
CA TYR A 159 8.37 -3.21 -12.58
C TYR A 159 7.11 -3.37 -13.43
N GLU A 160 7.08 -2.67 -14.56
CA GLU A 160 6.01 -2.74 -15.55
C GLU A 160 6.51 -3.36 -16.86
N TRP A 161 5.84 -4.40 -17.32
CA TRP A 161 5.96 -5.00 -18.63
C TRP A 161 4.89 -4.41 -19.57
N ARG A 162 5.33 -3.68 -20.59
CA ARG A 162 4.43 -3.15 -21.64
C ARG A 162 3.92 -4.30 -22.50
N LEU A 163 2.61 -4.50 -22.50
CA LEU A 163 1.94 -5.41 -23.43
C LEU A 163 1.52 -4.69 -24.70
N THR A 164 1.19 -3.40 -24.60
CA THR A 164 0.93 -2.52 -25.74
C THR A 164 1.56 -1.15 -25.49
N GLN A 165 1.46 -0.23 -26.45
CA GLN A 165 1.88 1.17 -26.26
C GLN A 165 1.12 1.86 -25.12
N LYS A 166 -0.13 1.45 -24.86
CA LYS A 166 -1.03 2.09 -23.89
C LYS A 166 -1.27 1.27 -22.63
N PHE A 167 -0.84 0.01 -22.59
CA PHE A 167 -1.16 -0.92 -21.50
C PHE A 167 0.08 -1.66 -21.01
N ALA A 168 0.22 -1.71 -19.70
CA ALA A 168 1.27 -2.45 -19.02
C ALA A 168 0.72 -3.29 -17.87
N LEU A 169 1.30 -4.47 -17.70
CA LEU A 169 1.16 -5.27 -16.48
C LEU A 169 2.38 -5.04 -15.60
N GLY A 170 2.25 -5.16 -14.29
CA GLY A 170 3.39 -4.98 -13.40
C GLY A 170 3.26 -5.77 -12.11
N ALA A 171 4.35 -5.73 -11.36
CA ALA A 171 4.39 -6.14 -9.97
C ALA A 171 4.91 -4.97 -9.13
N GLN A 172 4.34 -4.78 -7.95
CA GLN A 172 4.63 -3.66 -7.08
C GLN A 172 4.76 -4.14 -5.64
N LEU A 173 5.76 -3.59 -4.95
CA LEU A 173 5.92 -3.67 -3.51
C LEU A 173 5.62 -2.28 -2.93
N ASP A 174 4.71 -2.23 -1.98
CA ASP A 174 4.32 -1.02 -1.26
C ASP A 174 4.78 -1.11 0.19
N LEU A 175 5.26 0.00 0.73
CA LEU A 175 5.56 0.20 2.14
C LEU A 175 4.79 1.43 2.59
N GLY A 176 3.85 1.25 3.51
CA GLY A 176 2.98 2.30 4.02
C GLY A 176 3.15 2.53 5.51
N TYR A 177 2.99 3.79 5.90
CA TYR A 177 2.99 4.27 7.27
C TYR A 177 1.81 5.21 7.47
N ILE A 178 1.00 4.97 8.48
CA ILE A 178 -0.09 5.85 8.90
C ILE A 178 0.16 6.22 10.36
N LYS A 179 0.03 7.50 10.68
CA LYS A 179 0.03 8.01 12.05
C LYS A 179 -1.24 8.80 12.30
N ILE A 180 -2.00 8.36 13.29
CA ILE A 180 -3.17 9.05 13.84
C ILE A 180 -2.77 9.50 15.24
N SER A 181 -2.84 10.80 15.48
CA SER A 181 -2.59 11.38 16.80
C SER A 181 -3.91 11.79 17.43
N ASP A 182 -3.91 11.87 18.76
CA ASP A 182 -5.05 12.30 19.57
C ASP A 182 -6.30 11.41 19.35
N VAL A 183 -6.11 10.08 19.34
CA VAL A 183 -7.24 9.16 19.24
C VAL A 183 -8.09 9.24 20.51
N VAL A 184 -9.37 9.58 20.36
CA VAL A 184 -10.31 9.79 21.46
C VAL A 184 -11.05 8.49 21.76
N PHE A 185 -10.65 7.81 22.84
CA PHE A 185 -11.44 6.73 23.42
C PHE A 185 -12.28 7.27 24.59
N GLY A 186 -13.47 7.77 24.28
CA GLY A 186 -14.39 8.29 25.31
C GLY A 186 -14.28 9.81 25.52
N ARG A 187 -13.74 10.26 26.66
CA ARG A 187 -13.80 11.68 27.10
C ARG A 187 -12.45 12.37 27.27
N ASP A 188 -11.34 11.65 27.15
CA ASP A 188 -9.97 12.16 27.23
C ASP A 188 -9.19 11.69 26.00
N ASP A 189 -8.21 12.48 25.53
CA ASP A 189 -7.29 12.09 24.44
C ASP A 189 -6.31 11.04 24.99
N VAL A 190 -6.33 9.82 24.44
CA VAL A 190 -5.71 8.66 25.12
C VAL A 190 -4.39 8.23 24.49
N GLY A 191 -4.12 8.53 23.21
CA GLY A 191 -2.81 8.23 22.63
C GLY A 191 -2.69 8.31 21.11
N ASP A 192 -1.53 7.86 20.62
CA ASP A 192 -1.16 7.79 19.20
C ASP A 192 -1.38 6.36 18.66
N VAL A 193 -1.98 6.25 17.48
CA VAL A 193 -2.06 4.99 16.70
C VAL A 193 -1.15 5.10 15.49
N THR A 194 -0.29 4.10 15.33
CA THR A 194 0.59 3.97 14.17
C THR A 194 0.28 2.65 13.45
N VAL A 195 0.15 2.69 12.14
CA VAL A 195 -0.03 1.49 11.31
C VAL A 195 1.08 1.42 10.28
N ASN A 196 1.76 0.28 10.24
CA ASN A 196 2.75 -0.03 9.22
C ASN A 196 2.21 -1.17 8.36
N PHE A 197 2.34 -1.06 7.04
CA PHE A 197 1.94 -2.15 6.15
C PHE A 197 2.92 -2.33 4.98
N ALA A 198 2.99 -3.56 4.49
CA ALA A 198 3.72 -3.89 3.28
C ALA A 198 2.84 -4.75 2.36
N ASN A 199 2.68 -4.33 1.10
CA ASN A 199 1.81 -5.00 0.13
C ASN A 199 2.62 -5.49 -1.07
N ILE A 200 2.29 -6.68 -1.56
CA ILE A 200 2.74 -7.18 -2.84
C ILE A 200 1.52 -7.27 -3.75
N THR A 201 1.54 -6.51 -4.84
CA THR A 201 0.39 -6.38 -5.73
C THR A 201 0.76 -6.58 -7.19
N ALA A 202 -0.16 -7.17 -7.95
CA ALA A 202 -0.11 -7.18 -9.40
C ALA A 202 -0.75 -5.88 -9.92
N ALA A 203 -0.10 -5.22 -10.86
CA ALA A 203 -0.47 -3.90 -11.36
C ALA A 203 -0.99 -3.98 -12.80
N LEU A 204 -2.02 -3.19 -13.09
CA LEU A 204 -2.62 -2.97 -14.39
C LEU A 204 -2.57 -1.47 -14.67
N ASN A 205 -1.82 -1.04 -15.68
CA ASN A 205 -1.61 0.38 -15.97
C ASN A 205 -2.00 0.73 -17.40
N TRP A 206 -2.77 1.80 -17.55
CA TRP A 206 -3.13 2.40 -18.84
C TRP A 206 -2.54 3.79 -18.99
N TYR A 207 -2.15 4.13 -20.22
CA TYR A 207 -1.50 5.39 -20.61
C TYR A 207 -2.17 5.96 -21.87
N TRP A 208 -2.29 7.29 -21.97
CA TRP A 208 -2.97 7.98 -23.09
C TRP A 208 -2.10 8.97 -23.84
#